data_AF-A0A1K0GHJ2-F1
#
_entry.id   AF-A0A1K0GHJ2-F1
#
_cell.length_a   1.000
_cell.length_b   1.000
_cell.length_c   1.000
_cell.angle_alpha   90.00
_cell.angle_beta   90.00
_cell.angle_gamma   90.00
#
_symmetry.space_group_name_H-M   'P 1'
#
loop_
_entity.id
_entity.type
_entity.pdbx_description
1 polymer ?
#
loop_
_entity_poly.entity_id
_entity_poly.type
_entity_poly.pdbx_seq_one_letter_code
_entity_poly.pdbx_strand_id
1 'polypeptide(L)'
;MCALLLLAVIAGCTEPAGAPAPAPATAAPPSTPAVADEPPGALACGKIGEAVREGSLMQPGVITGVSASTATADAPVADAAARLQQAYEQAVKAQGAEEEPDLVAAVSGAAAEMVAVCSDSGLSSGG
;
A
#
# COMPACT_ATOMS: atom_id res chain seq x y z
N MET A 1 21.43 10.25 -43.93
CA MET A 1 21.98 11.34 -44.78
C MET A 1 20.80 12.26 -45.08
N CYS A 2 20.72 13.55 -44.73
CA CYS A 2 21.72 14.53 -44.33
C CYS A 2 21.73 14.84 -42.83
N ALA A 3 22.93 15.13 -42.35
CA ALA A 3 23.23 15.68 -41.04
C ALA A 3 23.47 17.20 -41.14
N LEU A 4 23.43 17.85 -39.97
CA LEU A 4 24.29 18.97 -39.54
C LEU A 4 24.09 20.38 -40.12
N LEU A 5 23.90 21.36 -39.21
CA LEU A 5 24.73 22.57 -38.93
C LEU A 5 23.85 23.76 -38.49
N LEU A 6 23.84 24.22 -37.22
CA LEU A 6 24.82 25.09 -36.51
C LEU A 6 25.12 26.43 -37.22
N LEU A 7 24.63 27.55 -36.66
CA LEU A 7 25.18 28.94 -36.64
C LEU A 7 24.08 29.88 -36.08
N ALA A 8 24.10 30.36 -34.83
CA ALA A 8 24.97 31.36 -34.19
C ALA A 8 24.59 32.84 -34.50
N VAL A 9 24.17 33.57 -33.44
CA VAL A 9 24.60 34.94 -33.03
C VAL A 9 24.11 36.10 -33.95
N ILE A 10 23.47 37.22 -33.55
CA ILE A 10 23.78 38.32 -32.59
C ILE A 10 22.60 39.33 -32.63
N ALA A 11 22.11 39.84 -31.49
CA ALA A 11 21.59 41.21 -31.27
C ALA A 11 20.92 41.23 -29.88
N GLY A 12 21.22 42.10 -28.91
CA GLY A 12 22.17 43.19 -28.78
C GLY A 12 22.14 43.63 -27.31
N CYS A 13 23.27 44.12 -26.81
CA CYS A 13 23.45 44.63 -25.45
C CYS A 13 22.74 45.98 -25.24
N THR A 14 21.99 46.12 -24.14
CA THR A 14 21.82 47.40 -23.43
C THR A 14 21.70 47.09 -21.94
N GLU A 15 22.70 47.54 -21.17
CA GLU A 15 22.62 47.83 -19.73
C GLU A 15 22.87 49.35 -19.61
N PRO A 16 22.22 50.05 -18.65
CA PRO A 16 22.88 50.19 -17.37
C PRO A 16 21.96 50.22 -16.12
N ALA A 17 22.56 49.75 -15.02
CA ALA A 17 22.46 50.23 -13.64
C ALA A 17 21.12 50.13 -12.88
N GLY A 18 21.11 49.22 -11.89
CA GLY A 18 20.63 49.56 -10.54
C GLY A 18 19.30 48.97 -10.07
N ALA A 19 19.26 47.66 -9.81
CA ALA A 19 18.37 47.07 -8.82
C ALA A 19 19.06 45.84 -8.20
N PRO A 20 18.99 45.62 -6.86
CA PRO A 20 19.58 44.43 -6.26
C PRO A 20 18.95 43.18 -6.86
N ALA A 21 19.79 42.23 -7.25
CA ALA A 21 19.34 40.93 -7.72
C ALA A 21 18.40 40.30 -6.68
N PRO A 22 17.23 39.77 -7.07
CA PRO A 22 16.51 38.87 -6.18
C PRO A 22 17.45 37.70 -5.91
N ALA A 23 17.77 37.48 -4.63
CA ALA A 23 18.48 36.29 -4.21
C ALA A 23 17.76 35.07 -4.82
N PRO A 24 18.50 34.05 -5.31
CA PRO A 24 17.85 32.82 -5.73
C PRO A 24 17.03 32.33 -4.55
N ALA A 25 15.70 32.27 -4.74
CA ALA A 25 14.85 31.60 -3.79
C ALA A 25 15.40 30.18 -3.69
N THR A 26 16.02 29.86 -2.56
CA THR A 26 16.33 28.49 -2.20
C THR A 26 15.01 27.76 -2.33
N ALA A 27 14.89 26.91 -3.35
CA ALA A 27 13.74 26.06 -3.51
C ALA A 27 13.56 25.34 -2.18
N ALA A 28 12.45 25.62 -1.49
CA ALA A 28 12.10 24.86 -0.31
C ALA A 28 12.14 23.38 -0.73
N PRO A 29 12.77 22.50 0.07
CA PRO A 29 12.72 21.08 -0.23
C PRO A 29 11.24 20.71 -0.41
N PRO A 30 10.89 19.85 -1.39
CA PRO A 30 9.53 19.38 -1.53
C PRO A 30 9.09 18.88 -0.16
N SER A 31 8.02 19.47 0.39
CA SER A 31 7.46 19.02 1.66
C SER A 31 7.09 17.56 1.46
N THR A 32 7.92 16.67 2.01
CA THR A 32 7.57 15.26 2.16
C THR A 32 6.20 15.26 2.82
N PRO A 33 5.17 14.60 2.24
CA PRO A 33 3.90 14.50 2.94
C PRO A 33 4.21 13.93 4.31
N ALA A 34 3.76 14.62 5.36
CA ALA A 34 3.81 14.06 6.70
C ALA A 34 3.15 12.69 6.60
N VAL A 35 3.87 11.63 6.96
CA VAL A 35 3.26 10.32 7.14
C VAL A 35 2.14 10.56 8.13
N ALA A 36 0.90 10.53 7.65
CA ALA A 36 -0.25 10.67 8.52
C ALA A 36 -0.11 9.58 9.58
N ASP A 37 -0.43 9.93 10.83
CA ASP A 37 -0.50 8.95 11.90
C ASP A 37 -1.63 7.98 11.53
N GLU A 38 -1.27 6.89 10.86
CA GLU A 38 -2.21 5.92 10.36
C GLU A 38 -2.65 5.06 11.55
N PRO A 39 -3.96 4.88 11.78
CA PRO A 39 -4.40 4.21 12.99
C PRO A 39 -3.87 2.77 13.02
N PRO A 40 -3.55 2.26 14.22
CA PRO A 40 -3.07 0.89 14.39
C PRO A 40 -4.00 -0.10 13.68
N GLY A 41 -3.43 -0.98 12.85
CA GLY A 41 -4.18 -1.97 12.09
C GLY A 41 -4.84 -1.48 10.78
N ALA A 42 -4.82 -0.19 10.46
CA ALA A 42 -5.37 0.34 9.20
C ALA A 42 -4.74 -0.32 7.96
N LEU A 43 -3.42 -0.49 7.94
CA LEU A 43 -2.70 -1.17 6.86
C LEU A 43 -3.16 -2.63 6.68
N ALA A 44 -3.33 -3.36 7.78
CA ALA A 44 -3.79 -4.75 7.73
C ALA A 44 -5.22 -4.84 7.21
N CYS A 45 -6.10 -3.95 7.70
CA CYS A 45 -7.49 -3.84 7.28
C CYS A 45 -7.65 -3.44 5.80
N GLY A 46 -6.82 -2.51 5.31
CA GLY A 46 -6.79 -2.15 3.90
C GLY A 46 -6.38 -3.33 3.01
N LYS A 47 -5.29 -4.03 3.38
CA LYS A 47 -4.79 -5.18 2.61
C LYS A 47 -5.77 -6.34 2.57
N ILE A 48 -6.42 -6.67 3.68
CA ILE A 48 -7.42 -7.76 3.67
C ILE A 48 -8.66 -7.37 2.87
N GLY A 49 -9.10 -6.11 2.97
CA GLY A 49 -10.22 -5.60 2.16
C GLY A 49 -9.92 -5.66 0.66
N GLU A 50 -8.71 -5.28 0.24
CA GLU A 50 -8.24 -5.42 -1.14
C GLU A 50 -8.20 -6.89 -1.57
N ALA A 51 -7.57 -7.76 -0.78
CA ALA A 51 -7.45 -9.17 -1.11
C ALA A 51 -8.80 -9.90 -1.25
N VAL A 52 -9.78 -9.54 -0.41
CA VAL A 52 -11.15 -10.05 -0.52
C VAL A 52 -11.83 -9.54 -1.79
N ARG A 53 -11.72 -8.24 -2.10
CA ARG A 53 -12.32 -7.66 -3.32
C ARG A 53 -11.74 -8.25 -4.60
N GLU A 54 -10.43 -8.54 -4.60
CA GLU A 54 -9.73 -9.12 -5.75
C GLU A 54 -9.84 -10.64 -5.83
N GLY A 55 -10.33 -11.30 -4.77
CA GLY A 55 -10.36 -12.76 -4.69
C GLY A 55 -8.96 -13.38 -4.62
N SER A 56 -7.98 -12.66 -4.08
CA SER A 56 -6.55 -13.03 -4.09
C SER A 56 -6.06 -13.66 -2.79
N LEU A 57 -6.96 -14.09 -1.90
CA LEU A 57 -6.63 -14.66 -0.59
C LEU A 57 -5.70 -15.89 -0.67
N MET A 58 -5.82 -16.70 -1.72
CA MET A 58 -4.96 -17.88 -1.92
C MET A 58 -3.68 -17.57 -2.72
N GLN A 59 -3.46 -16.31 -3.11
CA GLN A 59 -2.26 -15.90 -3.82
C GLN A 59 -1.05 -15.91 -2.85
N PRO A 60 0.11 -16.46 -3.27
CA PRO A 60 1.29 -16.53 -2.42
C PRO A 60 1.68 -15.15 -1.86
N GLY A 61 1.86 -15.08 -0.55
CA GLY A 61 2.35 -13.89 0.15
C GLY A 61 1.27 -12.86 0.52
N VAL A 62 0.02 -12.99 0.06
CA VAL A 62 -1.07 -12.06 0.42
C VAL A 62 -1.39 -12.16 1.91
N ILE A 63 -1.74 -13.35 2.39
CA ILE A 63 -2.10 -13.55 3.81
C ILE A 63 -0.90 -13.26 4.73
N THR A 64 0.30 -13.68 4.34
CA THR A 64 1.52 -13.37 5.10
C THR A 64 1.79 -11.86 5.15
N GLY A 65 1.51 -11.13 4.07
CA GLY A 65 1.63 -9.68 4.01
C GLY A 65 0.60 -8.95 4.87
N VAL A 66 -0.63 -9.49 4.98
CA VAL A 66 -1.65 -9.02 5.92
C VAL A 66 -1.19 -9.22 7.36
N SER A 67 -0.78 -10.44 7.71
CA SER A 67 -0.27 -10.80 9.05
C SER A 67 0.96 -10.00 9.46
N ALA A 68 1.89 -9.72 8.54
CA ALA A 68 3.05 -8.86 8.84
C ALA A 68 2.63 -7.41 9.15
N SER A 69 1.49 -6.97 8.60
CA SER A 69 0.98 -5.60 8.80
C SER A 69 0.21 -5.45 10.11
N THR A 70 -0.04 -6.54 10.86
CA THR A 70 -0.67 -6.45 12.19
C THR A 70 0.31 -6.17 13.31
N ALA A 71 1.60 -5.98 13.02
CA ALA A 71 2.62 -5.68 14.04
C ALA A 71 2.27 -4.44 14.90
N THR A 72 1.51 -3.50 14.32
CA THR A 72 1.04 -2.30 15.01
C THR A 72 -0.45 -2.35 15.36
N ALA A 73 -1.15 -3.45 15.06
CA ALA A 73 -2.59 -3.54 15.25
C ALA A 73 -2.97 -3.92 16.69
N ASP A 74 -4.14 -3.47 17.13
CA ASP A 74 -4.71 -3.89 18.41
C ASP A 74 -5.06 -5.38 18.41
N ALA A 75 -5.17 -5.94 19.62
CA ALA A 75 -5.45 -7.36 19.87
C ALA A 75 -6.56 -7.97 18.98
N PRO A 76 -7.76 -7.38 18.80
CA PRO A 76 -8.80 -8.02 17.99
C PRO A 76 -8.41 -8.19 16.52
N VAL A 77 -7.70 -7.23 15.94
CA VAL A 77 -7.24 -7.29 14.54
C VAL A 77 -6.10 -8.29 14.41
N ALA A 78 -5.16 -8.28 15.35
CA ALA A 78 -4.05 -9.24 15.38
C ALA A 78 -4.54 -10.69 15.54
N ASP A 79 -5.51 -10.93 16.43
CA ASP A 79 -6.10 -12.26 16.65
C ASP A 79 -6.89 -12.76 15.45
N ALA A 80 -7.61 -11.87 14.76
CA ALA A 80 -8.30 -12.22 13.51
C ALA A 80 -7.29 -12.58 12.40
N ALA A 81 -6.21 -11.82 12.25
CA ALA A 81 -5.15 -12.13 11.29
C ALA A 81 -4.44 -13.45 11.61
N ALA A 82 -4.20 -13.75 12.89
CA ALA A 82 -3.62 -15.02 13.31
C ALA A 82 -4.49 -16.22 12.90
N ARG A 83 -5.82 -16.12 13.09
CA ARG A 83 -6.77 -17.15 12.64
C ARG A 83 -6.78 -17.30 11.12
N LEU A 84 -6.73 -16.20 10.39
CA LEU A 84 -6.64 -16.20 8.93
C LEU A 84 -5.34 -16.87 8.43
N GLN A 85 -4.20 -16.54 9.04
CA GLN A 85 -2.91 -17.17 8.74
C GLN A 85 -2.96 -18.68 8.99
N GLN A 86 -3.54 -19.12 10.11
CA GLN A 86 -3.71 -20.54 10.40
C GLN A 86 -4.58 -21.24 9.35
N ALA A 87 -5.72 -20.65 8.97
CA ALA A 87 -6.59 -21.20 7.93
C ALA A 87 -5.84 -21.34 6.59
N TYR A 88 -5.08 -20.31 6.20
CA TYR A 88 -4.28 -20.32 4.97
C TYR A 88 -3.23 -21.45 4.99
N GLU A 89 -2.52 -21.61 6.10
CA GLU A 89 -1.52 -22.66 6.24
C GLU A 89 -2.12 -24.07 6.12
N GLN A 90 -3.32 -24.29 6.65
CA GLN A 90 -4.01 -25.57 6.48
C GLN A 90 -4.45 -25.78 5.04
N ALA A 91 -5.02 -24.76 4.39
CA ALA A 91 -5.42 -24.84 2.99
C ALA A 91 -4.22 -25.14 2.06
N VAL A 92 -3.07 -24.51 2.30
CA VAL A 92 -1.84 -24.78 1.54
C VAL A 92 -1.30 -26.19 1.79
N LYS A 93 -1.37 -26.69 3.03
CA LYS A 93 -0.93 -28.06 3.35
C LYS A 93 -1.82 -29.12 2.71
N ALA A 94 -3.11 -28.84 2.58
CA ALA A 94 -4.09 -29.73 1.96
C ALA A 94 -4.14 -29.60 0.43
N GLN A 95 -3.19 -28.89 -0.19
CA GLN A 95 -3.23 -28.67 -1.62
C GLN A 95 -3.23 -30.00 -2.40
N GLY A 96 -4.23 -30.18 -3.27
CA GLY A 96 -4.48 -31.41 -4.03
C GLY A 96 -5.14 -32.54 -3.24
N ALA A 97 -5.50 -32.33 -1.98
CA ALA A 97 -6.27 -33.28 -1.18
C ALA A 97 -7.79 -33.07 -1.36
N GLU A 98 -8.58 -34.08 -0.98
CA GLU A 98 -10.05 -34.02 -1.07
C GLU A 98 -10.66 -32.92 -0.17
N GLU A 99 -9.95 -32.54 0.89
CA GLU A 99 -10.36 -31.52 1.87
C GLU A 99 -9.92 -30.08 1.50
N GLU A 100 -9.14 -29.90 0.43
CA GLU A 100 -8.71 -28.58 -0.07
C GLU A 100 -9.88 -27.57 -0.22
N PRO A 101 -11.00 -27.88 -0.90
CA PRO A 101 -12.06 -26.91 -1.12
C PRO A 101 -12.69 -26.40 0.18
N ASP A 102 -12.86 -27.27 1.18
CA ASP A 102 -13.40 -26.89 2.49
C ASP A 102 -12.43 -25.98 3.25
N LEU A 103 -11.13 -26.22 3.14
CA LEU A 103 -10.12 -25.38 3.79
C LEU A 103 -9.96 -24.03 3.09
N VAL A 104 -10.09 -23.97 1.76
CA VAL A 104 -10.16 -22.69 1.03
C VAL A 104 -11.42 -21.90 1.41
N ALA A 105 -12.55 -22.58 1.63
CA ALA A 105 -13.76 -21.96 2.16
C ALA A 105 -13.53 -21.42 3.59
N ALA A 106 -12.80 -22.16 4.43
CA ALA A 106 -12.43 -21.70 5.77
C ALA A 106 -11.53 -20.45 5.74
N VAL A 107 -10.59 -20.34 4.78
CA VAL A 107 -9.80 -19.11 4.55
C VAL A 107 -10.72 -17.94 4.23
N SER A 108 -11.71 -18.14 3.37
CA SER A 108 -12.67 -17.10 2.99
C SER A 108 -13.53 -16.67 4.19
N GLY A 109 -13.95 -17.62 5.04
CA GLY A 109 -14.65 -17.34 6.28
C GLY A 109 -13.81 -16.52 7.26
N ALA A 110 -12.55 -16.92 7.50
CA ALA A 110 -11.63 -16.18 8.36
C ALA A 110 -11.32 -14.77 7.83
N ALA A 111 -11.23 -14.61 6.51
CA ALA A 111 -11.05 -13.29 5.89
C ALA A 111 -12.27 -12.40 6.11
N ALA A 112 -13.48 -12.95 5.97
CA ALA A 112 -14.72 -12.23 6.25
C ALA A 112 -14.83 -11.82 7.73
N GLU A 113 -14.42 -12.69 8.67
CA GLU A 113 -14.33 -12.34 10.09
C GLU A 113 -13.36 -11.18 10.32
N MET A 114 -12.19 -11.20 9.70
CA MET A 114 -11.22 -10.12 9.81
C MET A 114 -11.76 -8.80 9.24
N VAL A 115 -12.43 -8.84 8.09
CA VAL A 115 -13.11 -7.66 7.51
C VAL A 115 -14.20 -7.12 8.45
N ALA A 116 -14.95 -8.00 9.11
CA ALA A 116 -15.95 -7.60 10.10
C ALA A 116 -15.31 -6.90 11.30
N VAL A 117 -14.21 -7.43 11.84
CA VAL A 117 -13.44 -6.79 12.94
C VAL A 117 -12.90 -5.43 12.51
N CYS A 118 -12.36 -5.33 11.29
CA CYS A 118 -11.91 -4.07 10.72
C CYS A 118 -13.03 -3.04 10.57
N SER A 119 -14.23 -3.48 10.20
CA SER A 119 -15.40 -2.62 10.05
C SER A 119 -15.91 -2.14 11.42
N ASP A 120 -15.99 -3.03 12.41
CA ASP A 120 -16.37 -2.72 13.79
C ASP A 120 -15.39 -1.74 14.45
N SER A 121 -14.10 -1.87 14.13
CA SER A 121 -13.03 -0.98 14.61
C SER A 121 -12.99 0.38 13.87
N GLY A 122 -13.81 0.57 12.83
CA GLY A 122 -13.80 1.78 12.00
C GLY A 122 -12.55 1.91 11.11
N LEU A 123 -11.83 0.81 10.88
CA LEU A 123 -10.57 0.74 10.12
C LEU A 123 -10.77 0.29 8.66
N SER A 124 -12.00 -0.02 8.26
CA SER A 124 -12.31 -0.45 6.89
C SER A 124 -12.21 0.74 5.92
N SER A 125 -11.18 0.73 5.05
CA SER A 125 -11.05 1.65 3.92
C SER A 125 -11.80 1.12 2.70
N GLY A 126 -13.12 1.21 2.73
CA GLY A 126 -13.94 0.86 1.57
C GLY A 126 -15.40 0.64 1.89
N GLY A 127 -16.18 1.70 1.78
CA GLY A 127 -17.53 1.64 1.23
C GLY A 127 -17.50 1.80 -0.29
#